data_AF-A0A6C0DFU8-F1
#
_entry.id   AF-A0A6C0DFU8-F1
#
_cell.length_a   1.000
_cell.length_b   1.000
_cell.length_c   1.000
_cell.angle_alpha   90.00
_cell.angle_beta   90.00
_cell.angle_gamma   90.00
#
_symmetry.space_group_name_H-M   'P 1'
#
loop_
_entity.id
_entity.type
_entity.pdbx_description
1 polymer ?
#
loop_
_entity_poly.entity_id
_entity_poly.type
_entity_poly.pdbx_seq_one_letter_code
_entity_poly.pdbx_strand_id
1 'polypeptide(L)'
;MSHKTTFVTCFYACTPDTDINAYFRTSMRTLVAPVPLVIYCEQKHEYLFLGLRVLCGLGHLTKMKTMPLTELFFYQFKDKVDSNRRAFWPTRDARTNSTSHLITLSKFQFMKETMDTNPFQTTHFGWIDINLFSKTCNNSLNYIKSDIYDMLQKISYNPKPKFSIQILNFWKPDDYRDLKKFYSSYKWIAAGCFWTTDLDTGKDIIEKLIRKSIEITNLGFGHGEEGMFAFVIDENVDSFNLSIGDYQDIIHNYYKPTTNTGYINRIIDKYKAGGRQERIEKIMKNWTA
;
A
#
# COMPACT_ATOMS: atom_id res chain seq x y z
N MET A 1 26.64 0.96 2.43
CA MET A 1 25.89 1.34 1.22
C MET A 1 24.88 2.40 1.63
N SER A 2 24.60 3.41 0.80
CA SER A 2 23.53 4.38 1.09
C SER A 2 22.17 3.82 0.66
N HIS A 3 21.13 4.13 1.44
CA HIS A 3 19.76 3.77 1.09
C HIS A 3 19.35 4.46 -0.21
N LYS A 4 18.67 3.73 -1.10
CA LYS A 4 18.09 4.26 -2.35
C LYS A 4 16.60 4.52 -2.25
N THR A 5 15.93 3.98 -1.23
CA THR A 5 14.47 4.07 -1.05
C THR A 5 14.10 4.78 0.24
N THR A 6 13.26 5.81 0.13
CA THR A 6 12.52 6.37 1.27
C THR A 6 11.18 5.67 1.41
N PHE A 7 10.93 5.07 2.57
CA PHE A 7 9.61 4.53 2.88
C PHE A 7 8.70 5.59 3.49
N VAL A 8 7.40 5.44 3.27
CA VAL A 8 6.35 6.30 3.80
C VAL A 8 5.31 5.45 4.49
N THR A 9 4.86 5.92 5.64
CA THR A 9 3.78 5.31 6.39
C THR A 9 2.92 6.39 7.06
N CYS A 10 1.78 6.00 7.61
CA CYS A 10 0.95 6.90 8.39
C CYS A 10 0.31 6.23 9.61
N PHE A 11 -0.05 7.07 10.57
CA PHE A 11 -0.86 6.71 11.71
C PHE A 11 -1.92 7.79 11.98
N TYR A 12 -3.19 7.41 11.95
CA TYR A 12 -4.32 8.27 12.32
C TYR A 12 -5.34 7.45 13.10
N ALA A 13 -5.81 8.01 14.22
CA ALA A 13 -6.94 7.44 14.96
C ALA A 13 -8.21 7.58 14.13
N CYS A 14 -8.82 6.47 13.73
CA CYS A 14 -9.99 6.50 12.85
C CYS A 14 -11.28 6.88 13.59
N THR A 15 -11.31 6.65 14.91
CA THR A 15 -12.43 6.95 15.80
C THR A 15 -11.89 7.45 17.16
N PRO A 16 -12.70 8.19 17.94
CA PRO A 16 -12.32 8.59 19.30
C PRO A 16 -11.94 7.41 20.20
N ASP A 17 -12.58 6.25 19.99
CA ASP A 17 -12.37 5.03 20.78
C ASP A 17 -11.21 4.16 20.28
N THR A 18 -10.41 4.64 19.31
CA THR A 18 -9.25 3.87 18.83
C THR A 18 -8.26 3.70 19.98
N ASP A 19 -7.98 2.46 20.38
CA ASP A 19 -6.92 2.15 21.34
C ASP A 19 -5.54 2.43 20.70
N ILE A 20 -5.05 3.66 20.94
CA ILE A 20 -3.77 4.16 20.45
C ILE A 20 -2.62 3.26 20.92
N ASN A 21 -2.68 2.74 22.14
CA ASN A 21 -1.62 1.91 22.70
C ASN A 21 -1.58 0.53 22.03
N ALA A 22 -2.73 -0.10 21.81
CA ALA A 22 -2.79 -1.36 21.06
C ALA A 22 -2.28 -1.18 19.63
N TYR A 23 -2.72 -0.11 18.95
CA TYR A 23 -2.29 0.16 17.60
C TYR A 23 -0.78 0.42 17.55
N PHE A 24 -0.24 1.26 18.45
CA PHE A 24 1.19 1.51 18.56
C PHE A 24 2.00 0.23 18.79
N ARG A 25 1.55 -0.66 19.70
CA ARG A 25 2.19 -1.96 19.93
C ARG A 25 2.29 -2.79 18.65
N THR A 26 1.23 -2.82 17.84
CA THR A 26 1.26 -3.53 16.54
C THR A 26 2.15 -2.85 15.50
N SER A 27 2.32 -1.53 15.60
CA SER A 27 3.16 -0.73 14.71
C SER A 27 4.65 -0.85 14.99
N MET A 28 5.04 -1.22 16.23
CA MET A 28 6.45 -1.23 16.67
C MET A 28 7.36 -2.00 15.71
N ARG A 29 6.90 -3.14 15.18
CA ARG A 29 7.71 -3.97 14.27
C ARG A 29 8.09 -3.21 13.00
N THR A 30 7.17 -2.49 12.39
CA THR A 30 7.50 -1.67 11.20
C THR A 30 8.41 -0.50 11.57
N LEU A 31 8.18 0.13 12.72
CA LEU A 31 8.91 1.32 13.16
C LEU A 31 10.38 1.04 13.47
N VAL A 32 10.71 -0.14 13.98
CA VAL A 32 12.11 -0.51 14.28
C VAL A 32 12.91 -0.93 13.04
N ALA A 33 12.30 -0.93 11.85
CA ALA A 33 13.02 -1.27 10.62
C ALA A 33 14.09 -0.21 10.29
N PRO A 34 15.36 -0.59 10.08
CA PRO A 34 16.46 0.35 9.88
C PRO A 34 16.50 0.87 8.43
N VAL A 35 15.48 1.63 8.05
CA VAL A 35 15.33 2.25 6.73
C VAL A 35 14.92 3.72 6.88
N PRO A 36 15.18 4.59 5.88
CA PRO A 36 14.65 5.93 5.84
C PRO A 36 13.11 5.87 5.81
N LEU A 37 12.47 6.52 6.77
CA LEU A 37 11.03 6.45 6.97
C LEU A 37 10.45 7.85 7.21
N VAL A 38 9.46 8.22 6.39
CA VAL A 38 8.60 9.38 6.62
C VAL A 38 7.30 8.89 7.25
N ILE A 39 6.93 9.48 8.39
CA ILE A 39 5.74 9.09 9.16
C ILE A 39 4.77 10.25 9.21
N TYR A 40 3.57 10.06 8.64
CA TYR A 40 2.48 11.02 8.72
C TYR A 40 1.57 10.70 9.90
N CYS A 41 1.29 11.67 10.78
CA CYS A 41 0.37 11.46 11.90
C CYS A 41 -0.24 12.75 12.43
N GLU A 42 -1.18 12.66 13.37
CA GLU A 42 -1.55 13.82 14.19
C GLU A 42 -0.39 14.23 15.11
N GLN A 43 -0.23 15.54 15.35
CA GLN A 43 0.84 16.09 16.19
C GLN A 43 0.90 15.47 17.59
N LYS A 44 -0.26 15.25 18.22
CA LYS A 44 -0.35 14.65 19.56
C LYS A 44 0.23 13.23 19.66
N HIS A 45 0.44 12.53 18.54
CA HIS A 45 1.02 11.18 18.52
C HIS A 45 2.48 11.16 18.05
N GLU A 46 3.05 12.29 17.63
CA GLU A 46 4.39 12.36 17.05
C GLU A 46 5.45 11.77 17.99
N TYR A 47 5.37 12.12 19.28
CA TYR A 47 6.33 11.69 20.30
C TYR A 47 6.41 10.17 20.45
N LEU A 48 5.33 9.43 20.21
CA LEU A 48 5.30 7.97 20.30
C LEU A 48 6.19 7.34 19.21
N PHE A 49 6.00 7.79 17.97
CA PHE A 49 6.68 7.24 16.81
C PHE A 49 8.13 7.70 16.75
N LEU A 50 8.38 9.01 16.91
CA LEU A 50 9.72 9.56 16.90
C LEU A 50 10.52 9.05 18.10
N GLY A 51 9.90 8.96 19.29
CA GLY A 51 10.53 8.45 20.49
C GLY A 51 11.06 7.02 20.30
N LEU A 52 10.24 6.10 19.80
CA LEU A 52 10.68 4.72 19.51
C LEU A 52 11.82 4.70 18.49
N ARG A 53 11.71 5.47 17.40
CA ARG A 53 12.74 5.56 16.37
C ARG A 53 14.08 6.06 16.95
N VAL A 54 14.04 7.11 17.77
CA VAL A 54 15.24 7.65 18.44
C VAL A 54 15.85 6.66 19.42
N LEU A 55 15.03 5.98 20.23
CA LEU A 55 15.49 4.94 21.15
C LEU A 55 16.20 3.78 20.44
N CYS A 56 15.79 3.47 19.21
CA CYS A 56 16.46 2.46 18.37
C CYS A 56 17.67 3.02 17.58
N GLY A 57 18.08 4.27 17.79
CA GLY A 57 19.17 4.91 17.04
C GLY A 57 18.80 5.33 15.62
N LEU A 58 17.51 5.30 15.26
CA LEU A 58 17.00 5.53 13.91
C LEU A 58 16.46 6.95 13.68
N GLY A 59 16.67 7.87 14.62
CA GLY A 59 16.21 9.26 14.52
C GLY A 59 16.70 9.96 13.24
N HIS A 60 17.96 9.73 12.85
CA HIS A 60 18.56 10.26 11.62
C HIS A 60 17.95 9.68 10.33
N LEU A 61 17.25 8.54 10.41
CA LEU A 61 16.50 7.92 9.32
C LEU A 61 14.99 8.21 9.44
N THR A 62 14.59 9.23 10.20
CA THR A 62 13.17 9.51 10.48
C THR A 62 12.81 10.93 10.14
N LYS A 63 11.71 11.10 9.41
CA LYS A 63 11.08 12.41 9.23
C LYS A 63 9.62 12.33 9.63
N MET A 64 9.21 13.15 10.58
CA MET A 64 7.81 13.31 10.95
C MET A 64 7.15 14.37 10.06
N LYS A 65 5.90 14.11 9.69
CA LYS A 65 5.00 15.05 9.01
C LYS A 65 3.67 15.06 9.75
N THR A 66 3.45 16.08 10.54
CA THR A 66 2.25 16.16 11.37
C THR A 66 1.17 16.99 10.71
N MET A 67 -0.07 16.48 10.66
CA MET A 67 -1.24 17.23 10.24
C MET A 67 -2.51 16.67 10.91
N PRO A 68 -3.52 17.51 11.21
CA PRO A 68 -4.82 17.03 11.67
C PRO A 68 -5.49 16.11 10.64
N LEU A 69 -6.24 15.12 11.13
CA LEU A 69 -7.05 14.22 10.28
C LEU A 69 -7.99 14.99 9.35
N THR A 70 -8.56 16.09 9.85
CA THR A 70 -9.51 16.95 9.11
C THR A 70 -8.85 17.73 7.97
N GLU A 71 -7.52 17.84 7.97
CA GLU A 71 -6.75 18.54 6.94
C GLU A 71 -6.20 17.60 5.87
N LEU A 72 -6.42 16.28 5.99
CA LEU A 72 -6.06 15.36 4.92
C LEU A 72 -6.81 15.71 3.64
N PHE A 73 -6.11 15.71 2.50
CA PHE A 73 -6.70 16.05 1.21
C PHE A 73 -7.99 15.27 0.92
N PHE A 74 -8.03 13.96 1.17
CA PHE A 74 -9.24 13.19 0.92
C PHE A 74 -10.35 13.37 1.97
N TYR A 75 -10.04 13.96 3.14
CA TYR A 75 -11.04 14.19 4.18
C TYR A 75 -12.16 15.12 3.70
N GLN A 76 -11.88 16.01 2.75
CA GLN A 76 -12.90 16.87 2.11
C GLN A 76 -14.04 16.07 1.45
N PHE A 77 -13.82 14.78 1.11
CA PHE A 77 -14.84 13.91 0.50
C PHE A 77 -15.63 13.10 1.53
N LYS A 78 -15.46 13.34 2.84
CA LYS A 78 -16.07 12.53 3.88
C LYS A 78 -17.58 12.41 3.74
N ASP A 79 -18.28 13.54 3.60
CA ASP A 79 -19.75 13.54 3.52
C ASP A 79 -20.24 12.86 2.24
N LYS A 80 -19.49 13.00 1.14
CA LYS A 80 -19.76 12.31 -0.13
C LYS A 80 -19.62 10.81 0.03
N VAL A 81 -18.53 10.32 0.64
CA VAL A 81 -18.32 8.89 0.92
C VAL A 81 -19.40 8.34 1.85
N ASP A 82 -19.77 9.07 2.91
CA ASP A 82 -20.85 8.67 3.80
C ASP A 82 -22.19 8.56 3.05
N SER A 83 -22.48 9.51 2.16
CA SER A 83 -23.69 9.46 1.32
C SER A 83 -23.67 8.31 0.33
N ASN A 84 -22.55 8.08 -0.34
CA ASN A 84 -22.36 6.97 -1.26
C ASN A 84 -22.59 5.64 -0.56
N ARG A 85 -22.07 5.47 0.66
CA ARG A 85 -22.23 4.23 1.43
C ARG A 85 -23.64 4.00 1.95
N ARG A 86 -24.39 5.07 2.26
CA ARG A 86 -25.82 4.96 2.54
C ARG A 86 -26.59 4.42 1.34
N ALA A 87 -26.25 4.86 0.13
CA ALA A 87 -26.88 4.41 -1.10
C ALA A 87 -26.41 3.00 -1.53
N PHE A 88 -25.11 2.73 -1.45
CA PHE A 88 -24.49 1.50 -1.92
C PHE A 88 -23.19 1.18 -1.16
N TRP A 89 -23.31 0.36 -0.12
CA TRP A 89 -22.18 -0.22 0.60
C TRP A 89 -22.39 -1.73 0.80
N PRO A 90 -22.16 -2.53 -0.24
CA PRO A 90 -22.53 -3.95 -0.24
C PRO A 90 -21.69 -4.78 0.73
N THR A 91 -20.45 -4.36 1.02
CA THR A 91 -19.56 -5.11 1.93
C THR A 91 -19.82 -4.84 3.41
N ARG A 92 -20.35 -3.65 3.77
CA ARG A 92 -20.60 -3.19 5.16
C ARG A 92 -19.53 -3.62 6.17
N ASP A 93 -18.28 -3.63 5.75
CA ASP A 93 -17.20 -4.16 6.57
C ASP A 93 -16.89 -3.16 7.70
N ALA A 94 -17.23 -3.55 8.92
CA ALA A 94 -17.07 -2.75 10.13
C ALA A 94 -15.60 -2.34 10.39
N ARG A 95 -14.63 -3.06 9.82
CA ARG A 95 -13.20 -2.71 9.89
C ARG A 95 -12.86 -1.49 9.03
N THR A 96 -13.74 -1.13 8.10
CA THR A 96 -13.52 -0.08 7.09
C THR A 96 -14.59 0.98 7.17
N ASN A 97 -14.56 1.83 8.19
CA ASN A 97 -15.41 3.04 8.23
C ASN A 97 -14.94 4.10 7.20
N SER A 98 -15.74 5.13 6.96
CA SER A 98 -15.42 6.16 5.96
C SER A 98 -14.11 6.87 6.26
N THR A 99 -13.85 7.21 7.52
CA THR A 99 -12.59 7.82 7.96
C THR A 99 -11.38 6.96 7.60
N SER A 100 -11.42 5.67 7.93
CA SER A 100 -10.34 4.72 7.61
C SER A 100 -10.13 4.60 6.11
N HIS A 101 -11.20 4.62 5.31
CA HIS A 101 -11.09 4.64 3.85
C HIS A 101 -10.41 5.91 3.32
N LEU A 102 -10.75 7.09 3.84
CA LEU A 102 -10.14 8.35 3.42
C LEU A 102 -8.65 8.44 3.83
N ILE A 103 -8.29 7.93 5.01
CA ILE A 103 -6.89 7.78 5.42
C ILE A 103 -6.16 6.86 4.44
N THR A 104 -6.77 5.72 4.10
CA THR A 104 -6.21 4.79 3.11
C THR A 104 -6.02 5.45 1.75
N LEU A 105 -6.96 6.26 1.25
CA LEU A 105 -6.75 7.02 0.00
C LEU A 105 -5.66 8.09 0.14
N SER A 106 -5.52 8.70 1.33
CA SER A 106 -4.51 9.73 1.61
C SER A 106 -3.07 9.22 1.52
N LYS A 107 -2.85 7.91 1.52
CA LYS A 107 -1.52 7.32 1.25
C LYS A 107 -0.90 7.82 -0.06
N PHE A 108 -1.72 8.03 -1.08
CA PHE A 108 -1.24 8.54 -2.37
C PHE A 108 -0.73 9.98 -2.25
N GLN A 109 -1.44 10.83 -1.49
CA GLN A 109 -1.01 12.21 -1.25
C GLN A 109 0.26 12.28 -0.40
N PHE A 110 0.37 11.45 0.65
CA PHE A 110 1.57 11.36 1.49
C PHE A 110 2.79 10.95 0.67
N MET A 111 2.62 10.01 -0.25
CA MET A 111 3.67 9.58 -1.15
C MET A 111 4.08 10.71 -2.10
N LYS A 112 3.12 11.42 -2.70
CA LYS A 112 3.38 12.58 -3.57
C LYS A 112 4.17 13.67 -2.85
N GLU A 113 3.73 14.12 -1.68
CA GLU A 113 4.46 15.12 -0.89
C GLU A 113 5.86 14.65 -0.49
N THR A 114 6.01 13.38 -0.16
CA THR A 114 7.32 12.83 0.21
C THR A 114 8.27 12.79 -0.99
N MET A 115 7.77 12.44 -2.17
CA MET A 115 8.53 12.50 -3.42
C MET A 115 8.94 13.93 -3.77
N ASP A 116 8.06 14.90 -3.56
CA ASP A 116 8.33 16.31 -3.86
C ASP A 116 9.36 16.92 -2.90
N THR A 117 9.32 16.54 -1.61
CA THR A 117 10.26 17.06 -0.60
C THR A 117 11.56 16.27 -0.49
N ASN A 118 11.55 15.00 -0.88
CA ASN A 118 12.67 14.05 -0.86
C ASN A 118 13.66 14.25 0.31
N PRO A 119 13.20 14.10 1.58
CA PRO A 119 13.97 14.53 2.75
C PRO A 119 15.28 13.75 2.96
N PHE A 120 15.43 12.58 2.33
CA PHE A 120 16.61 11.74 2.41
C PHE A 120 17.39 11.67 1.09
N GLN A 121 17.03 12.50 0.10
CA GLN A 121 17.69 12.56 -1.22
C GLN A 121 17.80 11.19 -1.92
N THR A 122 16.77 10.36 -1.77
CA THR A 122 16.70 9.03 -2.35
C THR A 122 16.18 9.08 -3.80
N THR A 123 16.39 8.00 -4.56
CA THR A 123 15.92 7.88 -5.95
C THR A 123 14.61 7.10 -6.08
N HIS A 124 14.26 6.34 -5.05
CA HIS A 124 13.07 5.51 -5.00
C HIS A 124 12.26 5.81 -3.73
N PHE A 125 10.99 5.44 -3.79
CA PHE A 125 10.05 5.63 -2.71
C PHE A 125 9.20 4.37 -2.56
N GLY A 126 8.73 4.10 -1.34
CA GLY A 126 7.83 2.98 -1.11
C GLY A 126 6.79 3.29 -0.04
N TRP A 127 5.60 2.76 -0.21
CA TRP A 127 4.60 2.75 0.84
C TRP A 127 4.77 1.49 1.68
N ILE A 128 4.60 1.64 3.00
CA ILE A 128 4.49 0.53 3.93
C ILE A 128 3.40 0.83 4.95
N ASP A 129 2.38 -0.01 5.02
CA ASP A 129 1.38 0.08 6.09
C ASP A 129 2.09 -0.07 7.45
N ILE A 130 1.80 0.82 8.39
CA ILE A 130 2.51 0.84 9.69
C ILE A 130 2.35 -0.47 10.48
N ASN A 131 1.25 -1.20 10.25
CA ASN A 131 0.97 -2.50 10.88
C ASN A 131 1.27 -3.70 9.96
N LEU A 132 1.97 -3.51 8.82
CA LEU A 132 2.25 -4.60 7.89
C LEU A 132 2.89 -5.78 8.61
N PHE A 133 3.94 -5.54 9.41
CA PHE A 133 4.68 -6.62 10.07
C PHE A 133 3.89 -7.32 11.19
N SER A 134 2.94 -6.65 11.84
CA SER A 134 2.04 -7.36 12.77
C SER A 134 1.13 -8.37 12.08
N LYS A 135 0.75 -8.11 10.82
CA LYS A 135 -0.14 -9.00 10.04
C LYS A 135 0.65 -10.13 9.41
N THR A 136 1.81 -9.82 8.83
CA THR A 136 2.65 -10.81 8.15
C THR A 136 3.29 -11.78 9.15
N CYS A 137 3.76 -11.29 10.30
CA CYS A 137 4.39 -12.14 11.31
C CYS A 137 3.46 -13.06 12.08
N ASN A 138 2.17 -12.75 12.16
CA ASN A 138 1.22 -13.59 12.90
C ASN A 138 0.68 -14.75 12.06
N ASN A 139 0.70 -14.62 10.72
CA ASN A 139 0.07 -15.59 9.82
C ASN A 139 1.06 -16.32 8.91
N SER A 140 2.26 -15.77 8.66
CA SER A 140 3.28 -16.41 7.85
C SER A 140 4.38 -17.00 8.74
N LEU A 141 4.59 -18.32 8.61
CA LEU A 141 5.69 -19.07 9.25
C LEU A 141 7.07 -18.48 8.90
N ASN A 142 7.15 -17.72 7.80
CA ASN A 142 8.40 -17.15 7.28
C ASN A 142 8.86 -15.89 8.02
N TYR A 143 7.99 -15.28 8.83
CA TYR A 143 8.27 -14.01 9.52
C TYR A 143 8.61 -14.21 11.00
N ILE A 144 8.90 -15.46 11.40
CA ILE A 144 9.30 -15.84 12.75
C ILE A 144 10.74 -15.38 13.06
N LYS A 145 11.48 -14.82 12.08
CA LYS A 145 12.90 -14.42 12.21
C LYS A 145 13.13 -12.92 11.92
N SER A 146 14.32 -12.44 12.29
CA SER A 146 14.82 -11.08 12.01
C SER A 146 15.09 -10.80 10.54
N ASP A 147 14.97 -11.81 9.67
CA ASP A 147 15.26 -11.74 8.23
C ASP A 147 14.36 -10.76 7.48
N ILE A 148 13.17 -10.45 8.01
CA ILE A 148 12.28 -9.45 7.42
C ILE A 148 12.91 -8.05 7.37
N TYR A 149 13.69 -7.68 8.39
CA TYR A 149 14.40 -6.40 8.41
C TYR A 149 15.56 -6.40 7.42
N ASP A 150 16.24 -7.53 7.26
CA ASP A 150 17.29 -7.70 6.25
C ASP A 150 16.72 -7.61 4.84
N MET A 151 15.54 -8.19 4.61
CA MET A 151 14.84 -8.09 3.32
C MET A 151 14.37 -6.66 3.04
N LEU A 152 13.77 -5.97 4.01
CA LEU A 152 13.37 -4.57 3.81
C LEU A 152 14.59 -3.67 3.58
N GLN A 153 15.70 -3.90 4.30
CA GLN A 153 16.96 -3.20 4.04
C GLN A 153 17.48 -3.50 2.62
N LYS A 154 17.47 -4.76 2.20
CA LYS A 154 17.88 -5.14 0.85
C LYS A 154 17.03 -4.43 -0.21
N ILE A 155 15.71 -4.33 -0.01
CA ILE A 155 14.82 -3.54 -0.89
C ILE A 155 15.17 -2.06 -0.84
N SER A 156 15.53 -1.53 0.33
CA SER A 156 15.96 -0.14 0.48
C SER A 156 17.26 0.17 -0.29
N TYR A 157 18.19 -0.77 -0.35
CA TYR A 157 19.46 -0.61 -1.08
C TYR A 157 19.36 -0.92 -2.58
N ASN A 158 18.46 -1.83 -2.95
CA ASN A 158 18.34 -2.34 -4.32
C ASN A 158 16.87 -2.44 -4.78
N PRO A 159 16.12 -1.32 -4.78
CA PRO A 159 14.74 -1.33 -5.23
C PRO A 159 14.65 -1.69 -6.72
N LYS A 160 13.53 -2.29 -7.12
CA LYS A 160 13.17 -2.46 -8.52
C LYS A 160 12.87 -1.08 -9.13
N PRO A 161 13.23 -0.85 -10.41
CA PRO A 161 12.73 0.31 -11.14
C PRO A 161 11.21 0.21 -11.31
N LYS A 162 10.55 1.25 -11.82
CA LYS A 162 9.10 1.32 -12.10
C LYS A 162 8.21 1.05 -10.88
N PHE A 163 6.91 1.12 -11.06
CA PHE A 163 5.96 0.88 -9.98
C PHE A 163 5.83 -0.61 -9.68
N SER A 164 6.43 -1.06 -8.58
CA SER A 164 6.43 -2.46 -8.14
C SER A 164 5.33 -2.72 -7.12
N ILE A 165 4.39 -3.59 -7.48
CA ILE A 165 3.25 -3.96 -6.63
C ILE A 165 2.88 -5.43 -6.82
N GLN A 166 2.40 -6.05 -5.74
CA GLN A 166 1.96 -7.44 -5.77
C GLN A 166 0.46 -7.55 -6.07
N ILE A 167 0.15 -8.42 -7.02
CA ILE A 167 -1.19 -8.82 -7.40
C ILE A 167 -1.64 -10.00 -6.52
N LEU A 168 -2.79 -9.81 -5.89
CA LEU A 168 -3.43 -10.76 -4.98
C LEU A 168 -4.52 -11.58 -5.69
N ASN A 169 -5.06 -11.12 -6.82
CA ASN A 169 -6.11 -11.85 -7.51
C ASN A 169 -6.20 -11.50 -8.99
N PHE A 170 -6.91 -12.36 -9.72
CA PHE A 170 -7.25 -12.14 -11.12
C PHE A 170 -8.41 -11.14 -11.25
N TRP A 171 -8.31 -10.26 -12.26
CA TRP A 171 -9.43 -9.43 -12.74
C TRP A 171 -9.40 -9.37 -14.27
N LYS A 172 -10.57 -9.12 -14.86
CA LYS A 172 -10.72 -8.79 -16.29
C LYS A 172 -10.85 -7.28 -16.44
N PRO A 173 -10.30 -6.65 -17.50
CA PRO A 173 -10.51 -5.22 -17.75
C PRO A 173 -11.99 -4.86 -17.85
N ASP A 174 -12.80 -5.77 -18.39
CA ASP A 174 -14.23 -5.51 -18.53
C ASP A 174 -15.01 -5.63 -17.21
N ASP A 175 -14.37 -6.07 -16.11
CA ASP A 175 -15.04 -6.24 -14.82
C ASP A 175 -15.57 -4.92 -14.27
N TYR A 176 -14.95 -3.78 -14.63
CA TYR A 176 -15.37 -2.45 -14.20
C TYR A 176 -16.24 -1.69 -15.22
N ARG A 177 -16.75 -2.35 -16.28
CA ARG A 177 -17.81 -1.78 -17.13
C ARG A 177 -19.12 -1.58 -16.37
N ASP A 178 -19.40 -2.46 -15.42
CA ASP A 178 -20.48 -2.31 -14.46
C ASP A 178 -19.85 -2.08 -13.08
N LEU A 179 -19.67 -0.82 -12.72
CA LEU A 179 -19.07 -0.43 -11.45
C LEU A 179 -19.88 -0.92 -10.25
N LYS A 180 -21.21 -1.05 -10.36
CA LYS A 180 -22.04 -1.56 -9.28
C LYS A 180 -21.75 -3.02 -9.01
N LYS A 181 -21.64 -3.83 -10.07
CA LYS A 181 -21.21 -5.23 -9.97
C LYS A 181 -19.75 -5.34 -9.53
N PHE A 182 -18.86 -4.49 -10.04
CA PHE A 182 -17.46 -4.47 -9.64
C PHE A 182 -17.32 -4.19 -8.15
N TYR A 183 -17.95 -3.16 -7.63
CA TYR A 183 -17.87 -2.79 -6.22
C TYR A 183 -18.83 -3.58 -5.32
N SER A 184 -19.51 -4.63 -5.83
CA SER A 184 -20.38 -5.51 -5.03
C SER A 184 -19.64 -6.34 -3.97
N SER A 185 -18.32 -6.51 -4.12
CA SER A 185 -17.48 -7.26 -3.19
C SER A 185 -16.07 -6.65 -3.12
N TYR A 186 -15.33 -6.93 -2.04
CA TYR A 186 -13.88 -6.73 -2.07
C TYR A 186 -13.26 -7.62 -3.13
N LYS A 187 -12.36 -7.06 -3.94
CA LYS A 187 -11.74 -7.79 -5.06
C LYS A 187 -10.37 -8.35 -4.72
N TRP A 188 -9.68 -7.75 -3.75
CA TRP A 188 -8.33 -8.18 -3.36
C TRP A 188 -7.43 -8.26 -4.59
N ILE A 189 -7.40 -7.20 -5.41
CA ILE A 189 -6.70 -7.22 -6.71
C ILE A 189 -5.21 -6.98 -6.50
N ALA A 190 -4.86 -5.91 -5.82
CA ALA A 190 -3.48 -5.50 -5.58
C ALA A 190 -3.28 -5.22 -4.10
N ALA A 191 -2.07 -5.53 -3.61
CA ALA A 191 -1.70 -5.31 -2.22
C ALA A 191 -1.36 -3.84 -1.97
N GLY A 192 -2.35 -3.05 -1.55
CA GLY A 192 -2.16 -1.63 -1.22
C GLY A 192 -1.30 -1.36 0.03
N CYS A 193 -0.86 -2.40 0.74
CA CYS A 193 -0.13 -2.32 2.00
C CYS A 193 1.40 -2.22 1.84
N PHE A 194 1.95 -2.59 0.67
CA PHE A 194 3.35 -2.44 0.34
C PHE A 194 3.58 -2.34 -1.16
N TRP A 195 4.35 -1.34 -1.59
CA TRP A 195 4.76 -1.15 -2.97
C TRP A 195 5.94 -0.17 -3.03
N THR A 196 6.72 -0.21 -4.12
CA THR A 196 7.87 0.69 -4.33
C THR A 196 7.87 1.25 -5.74
N THR A 197 8.55 2.37 -5.97
CA THR A 197 8.68 2.97 -7.30
C THR A 197 9.90 3.87 -7.39
N ASP A 198 10.46 4.02 -8.61
CA ASP A 198 11.32 5.16 -8.91
C ASP A 198 10.50 6.47 -8.89
N LEU A 199 11.20 7.59 -8.79
CA LEU A 199 10.60 8.92 -8.65
C LEU A 199 9.67 9.28 -9.82
N ASP A 200 10.13 9.17 -11.06
CA ASP A 200 9.40 9.65 -12.24
C ASP A 200 8.16 8.81 -12.50
N THR A 201 8.31 7.49 -12.50
CA THR A 201 7.18 6.56 -12.62
C THR A 201 6.22 6.73 -11.45
N GLY A 202 6.75 6.96 -10.25
CA GLY A 202 5.98 7.12 -9.03
C GLY A 202 5.06 8.33 -9.08
N LYS A 203 5.57 9.50 -9.46
CA LYS A 203 4.77 10.73 -9.57
C LYS A 203 3.60 10.56 -10.54
N ASP A 204 3.85 9.97 -11.72
CA ASP A 204 2.82 9.75 -12.73
C ASP A 204 1.73 8.78 -12.26
N ILE A 205 2.11 7.61 -11.72
CA ILE A 205 1.15 6.60 -11.26
C ILE A 205 0.36 7.10 -10.03
N ILE A 206 0.99 7.79 -9.10
CA ILE A 206 0.33 8.33 -7.91
C ILE A 206 -0.71 9.40 -8.30
N GLU A 207 -0.37 10.29 -9.22
CA GLU A 207 -1.33 11.29 -9.72
C GLU A 207 -2.55 10.63 -10.36
N LYS A 208 -2.35 9.55 -11.15
CA LYS A 208 -3.45 8.77 -11.73
C LYS A 208 -4.30 8.07 -10.67
N LEU A 209 -3.69 7.51 -9.63
CA LEU A 209 -4.40 6.90 -8.50
C LEU A 209 -5.23 7.93 -7.73
N ILE A 210 -4.71 9.14 -7.51
CA ILE A 210 -5.45 10.24 -6.88
C ILE A 210 -6.66 10.62 -7.73
N ARG A 211 -6.48 10.86 -9.02
CA ARG A 211 -7.57 11.21 -9.95
C ARG A 211 -8.65 10.13 -10.00
N LYS A 212 -8.25 8.86 -10.13
CA LYS A 212 -9.19 7.75 -10.18
C LYS A 212 -9.97 7.61 -8.86
N SER A 213 -9.31 7.83 -7.72
CA SER A 213 -9.98 7.81 -6.41
C SER A 213 -11.06 8.89 -6.30
N ILE A 214 -10.79 10.11 -6.79
CA ILE A 214 -11.77 11.20 -6.84
C ILE A 214 -12.92 10.87 -7.79
N GLU A 215 -12.61 10.40 -9.01
CA GLU A 215 -13.59 10.00 -10.02
C GLU A 215 -14.58 8.97 -9.48
N ILE A 216 -14.07 7.86 -8.95
CA ILE A 216 -14.91 6.77 -8.41
C ILE A 216 -15.75 7.24 -7.21
N THR A 217 -15.18 8.12 -6.38
CA THR A 217 -15.93 8.75 -5.29
C THR A 217 -17.08 9.61 -5.81
N ASN A 218 -16.86 10.38 -6.88
CA ASN A 218 -17.89 11.20 -7.49
C ASN A 218 -18.99 10.38 -8.18
N LEU A 219 -18.64 9.22 -8.74
CA LEU A 219 -19.56 8.26 -9.36
C LEU A 219 -20.47 7.51 -8.37
N GLY A 220 -20.32 7.74 -7.06
CA GLY A 220 -21.22 7.16 -6.05
C GLY A 220 -20.65 5.95 -5.31
N PHE A 221 -19.35 5.67 -5.46
CA PHE A 221 -18.67 4.58 -4.74
C PHE A 221 -17.79 5.15 -3.62
N GLY A 222 -17.38 4.34 -2.65
CA GLY A 222 -16.62 4.83 -1.51
C GLY A 222 -15.96 3.74 -0.66
N HIS A 223 -15.54 2.64 -1.30
CA HIS A 223 -14.97 1.48 -0.64
C HIS A 223 -14.00 0.72 -1.55
N GLY A 224 -13.04 0.01 -0.95
CA GLY A 224 -12.09 -0.87 -1.63
C GLY A 224 -11.05 -0.14 -2.49
N GLU A 225 -9.99 0.41 -1.87
CA GLU A 225 -8.93 1.12 -2.62
C GLU A 225 -8.19 0.22 -3.61
N GLU A 226 -8.12 -1.08 -3.31
CA GLU A 226 -7.47 -2.10 -4.13
C GLU A 226 -8.00 -2.13 -5.57
N GLY A 227 -9.28 -1.79 -5.76
CA GLY A 227 -9.90 -1.69 -7.07
C GLY A 227 -9.29 -0.58 -7.92
N MET A 228 -8.81 0.52 -7.31
CA MET A 228 -8.22 1.67 -8.02
C MET A 228 -6.95 1.27 -8.78
N PHE A 229 -6.15 0.39 -8.20
CA PHE A 229 -4.96 -0.12 -8.85
C PHE A 229 -5.31 -0.87 -10.13
N ALA A 230 -6.43 -1.61 -10.18
CA ALA A 230 -6.83 -2.35 -11.38
C ALA A 230 -6.97 -1.44 -12.61
N PHE A 231 -7.65 -0.30 -12.45
CA PHE A 231 -7.82 0.70 -13.51
C PHE A 231 -6.47 1.25 -13.98
N VAL A 232 -5.65 1.71 -13.04
CA VAL A 232 -4.38 2.37 -13.37
C VAL A 232 -3.38 1.38 -13.99
N ILE A 233 -3.36 0.13 -13.51
CA ILE A 233 -2.49 -0.93 -14.07
C ILE A 233 -2.95 -1.31 -15.49
N ASP A 234 -4.25 -1.37 -15.78
CA ASP A 234 -4.76 -1.66 -17.13
C ASP A 234 -4.35 -0.58 -18.14
N GLU A 235 -4.43 0.69 -17.74
CA GLU A 235 -4.08 1.83 -18.60
C GLU A 235 -2.55 2.04 -18.75
N ASN A 236 -1.73 1.49 -17.85
CA ASN A 236 -0.30 1.84 -17.74
C ASN A 236 0.61 0.64 -17.48
N VAL A 237 0.27 -0.55 -17.98
CA VAL A 237 0.95 -1.81 -17.64
C VAL A 237 2.47 -1.83 -17.88
N ASP A 238 2.99 -0.98 -18.76
CA ASP A 238 4.44 -0.84 -19.01
C ASP A 238 5.19 -0.10 -17.91
N SER A 239 4.48 0.69 -17.11
CA SER A 239 5.00 1.42 -15.95
C SER A 239 5.02 0.58 -14.66
N PHE A 240 4.61 -0.69 -14.73
CA PHE A 240 4.53 -1.58 -13.57
C PHE A 240 5.48 -2.77 -13.63
N ASN A 241 6.03 -3.08 -12.46
CA ASN A 241 6.69 -4.34 -12.12
C ASN A 241 5.75 -5.16 -11.25
N LEU A 242 4.91 -5.96 -11.91
CA LEU A 242 3.89 -6.76 -11.25
C LEU A 242 4.50 -8.08 -10.73
N SER A 243 4.20 -8.43 -9.49
CA SER A 243 4.41 -9.78 -8.92
C SER A 243 3.06 -10.41 -8.56
N ILE A 244 3.02 -11.73 -8.31
CA ILE A 244 1.83 -12.42 -7.80
C ILE A 244 2.20 -13.06 -6.47
N GLY A 245 1.33 -12.95 -5.47
CA GLY A 245 1.56 -13.55 -4.16
C GLY A 245 0.49 -13.16 -3.16
N ASP A 246 0.64 -13.63 -1.93
CA ASP A 246 -0.20 -13.22 -0.80
C ASP A 246 0.43 -12.02 -0.07
N TYR A 247 -0.38 -11.08 0.42
CA TYR A 247 0.12 -9.91 1.15
C TYR A 247 0.90 -10.31 2.40
N GLN A 248 0.64 -11.51 2.95
CA GLN A 248 1.38 -12.04 4.09
C GLN A 248 2.86 -12.25 3.79
N ASP A 249 3.22 -12.50 2.53
CA ASP A 249 4.59 -12.81 2.10
C ASP A 249 5.21 -11.71 1.21
N ILE A 250 4.58 -10.53 1.18
CA ILE A 250 4.87 -9.49 0.19
C ILE A 250 6.32 -8.98 0.18
N ILE A 251 6.99 -8.97 1.35
CA ILE A 251 8.38 -8.52 1.44
C ILE A 251 9.34 -9.62 0.97
N HIS A 252 9.17 -10.87 1.43
CA HIS A 252 9.98 -12.01 1.01
C HIS A 252 9.83 -12.31 -0.49
N ASN A 253 8.65 -12.08 -1.05
CA ASN A 253 8.35 -12.30 -2.46
C ASN A 253 8.63 -11.08 -3.36
N TYR A 254 9.18 -9.98 -2.81
CA TYR A 254 9.39 -8.75 -3.57
C TYR A 254 10.23 -8.95 -4.83
N TYR A 255 11.36 -9.68 -4.73
CA TYR A 255 12.22 -9.95 -5.88
C TYR A 255 11.67 -11.07 -6.74
N LYS A 256 11.39 -12.21 -6.11
CA LYS A 256 10.84 -13.40 -6.73
C LYS A 256 10.02 -14.18 -5.69
N PRO A 257 9.01 -14.95 -6.11
CA PRO A 257 8.33 -15.86 -5.20
C PRO A 257 9.29 -16.86 -4.56
N THR A 258 9.29 -16.90 -3.24
CA THR A 258 10.03 -17.87 -2.42
C THR A 258 9.10 -18.68 -1.53
N THR A 259 7.89 -18.17 -1.27
CA THR A 259 6.92 -18.74 -0.35
C THR A 259 5.51 -18.72 -0.97
N ASN A 260 4.60 -19.54 -0.40
CA ASN A 260 3.19 -19.61 -0.79
C ASN A 260 2.95 -19.86 -2.31
N THR A 261 3.76 -20.74 -2.89
CA THR A 261 3.72 -21.07 -4.33
C THR A 261 2.39 -21.68 -4.77
N GLY A 262 1.68 -22.39 -3.88
CA GLY A 262 0.35 -22.93 -4.16
C GLY A 262 -0.69 -21.83 -4.42
N TYR A 263 -0.72 -20.78 -3.60
CA TYR A 263 -1.59 -19.61 -3.82
C TYR A 263 -1.27 -18.91 -5.13
N ILE A 264 0.03 -18.77 -5.42
CA ILE A 264 0.53 -18.15 -6.65
C ILE A 264 0.07 -18.93 -7.88
N ASN A 265 0.25 -20.25 -7.89
CA ASN A 265 -0.18 -21.11 -8.99
C ASN A 265 -1.68 -21.01 -9.23
N ARG A 266 -2.49 -20.98 -8.16
CA ARG A 266 -3.95 -20.78 -8.26
C ARG A 266 -4.31 -19.46 -8.96
N ILE A 267 -3.57 -18.38 -8.72
CA ILE A 267 -3.81 -17.11 -9.42
C ILE A 267 -3.40 -17.22 -10.89
N ILE A 268 -2.22 -17.79 -11.16
CA ILE A 268 -1.75 -18.03 -12.53
C ILE A 268 -2.80 -18.82 -13.34
N ASP A 269 -3.37 -19.88 -12.76
CA ASP A 269 -4.38 -20.70 -13.41
C ASP A 269 -5.65 -19.91 -13.74
N LYS A 270 -6.08 -18.99 -12.86
CA LYS A 270 -7.19 -18.08 -13.16
C LYS A 270 -6.89 -17.15 -14.34
N TYR A 271 -5.67 -16.61 -14.41
CA TYR A 271 -5.28 -15.76 -15.53
C TYR A 271 -5.20 -16.55 -16.85
N LYS A 272 -4.71 -17.79 -16.83
CA LYS A 272 -4.68 -18.68 -18.00
C LYS A 272 -6.09 -18.98 -18.48
N ALA A 273 -6.98 -19.40 -17.57
CA ALA A 273 -8.39 -19.65 -17.88
C ALA A 273 -9.13 -18.40 -18.39
N GLY A 274 -8.68 -17.21 -18.00
CA GLY A 274 -9.21 -15.92 -18.44
C GLY A 274 -8.67 -15.43 -19.79
N GLY A 275 -7.78 -16.16 -20.47
CA GLY A 275 -7.22 -15.78 -21.77
C GLY A 275 -6.24 -14.61 -21.71
N ARG A 276 -5.52 -14.42 -20.60
CA ARG A 276 -4.60 -13.27 -20.40
C ARG A 276 -3.13 -13.71 -20.31
N GLN A 277 -2.77 -14.68 -21.14
CA GLN A 277 -1.45 -15.33 -21.14
C GLN A 277 -0.31 -14.32 -21.29
N GLU A 278 -0.42 -13.34 -22.20
CA GLU A 278 0.61 -12.31 -22.43
C GLU A 278 0.92 -11.46 -21.20
N ARG A 279 -0.12 -11.15 -20.39
CA ARG A 279 0.05 -10.37 -19.16
C ARG A 279 0.73 -11.21 -18.08
N ILE A 280 0.37 -12.49 -17.98
CA ILE A 280 1.09 -13.44 -17.12
C ILE A 280 2.53 -13.56 -17.58
N GLU A 281 2.79 -13.73 -18.87
CA GLU A 281 4.14 -13.88 -19.40
C GLU A 281 5.01 -12.68 -19.04
N LYS A 282 4.45 -11.47 -19.09
CA LYS A 282 5.13 -10.26 -18.62
C LYS A 282 5.39 -10.27 -17.11
N ILE A 283 4.39 -10.66 -16.31
CA ILE A 283 4.52 -10.82 -14.84
C ILE A 283 5.59 -11.87 -14.49
N MET A 284 5.57 -13.01 -15.18
CA MET A 284 6.44 -14.16 -14.95
C MET A 284 7.86 -13.93 -15.48
N LYS A 285 8.03 -13.17 -16.56
CA LYS A 285 9.36 -12.78 -17.08
C LYS A 285 10.17 -12.02 -16.03
N ASN A 286 9.49 -11.28 -15.15
CA ASN A 286 10.11 -10.58 -14.02
C ASN A 286 10.50 -11.50 -12.85
N TRP A 287 10.21 -12.80 -12.90
CA TRP A 287 10.58 -13.76 -11.83
C TRP A 287 11.86 -14.54 -12.14
N THR A 288 12.23 -14.60 -13.42
CA THR A 288 13.37 -15.36 -13.92
C THR A 288 14.60 -14.50 -14.20
N ALA A 289 14.45 -13.16 -14.16
CA ALA A 289 15.51 -12.17 -14.32
C ALA A 289 16.04 -11.69 -12.97
#